data_AF-A0A3C1PKQ6-F1
#
_entry.id   AF-A0A3C1PKQ6-F1
#
_cell.length_a   1.000
_cell.length_b   1.000
_cell.length_c   1.000
_cell.angle_alpha   90.00
_cell.angle_beta   90.00
_cell.angle_gamma   90.00
#
_symmetry.space_group_name_H-M   'P 1'
#
loop_
_entity.id
_entity.type
_entity.pdbx_description
1 polymer ?
#
loop_
_entity_poly.entity_id
_entity_poly.type
_entity_poly.pdbx_seq_one_letter_code
_entity_poly.pdbx_strand_id
1 'polypeptide(L)'
;GGCSGAFVSADGLIQTNHHCIRGTLSRIQSKVPNIHADGYYAQTLADEITIPDLYVDQLLTITDVTKEIHSAMAAGKTNDEKVKIKDAKIEELVSNAEKTSGLKCRVVELYNGGKYSLYSYKRYTDIRLVMAPDVQIAATGWDWDNFTYPRYELDFAFLRAYENGKPIKTNYYFTWSKKGATEKEPVFTVGRPGNTDRLMSVQEIEYYNSTRNPAVLSRLNAAYGAYFEHFMANPARKQELLGQLLSVANGRKYYAGLQLALNDEY
;
A
#
# COMPACT_ATOMS: atom_id res chain seq x y z
N GLY A 1 -4.06 -2.50 -4.79
CA GLY A 1 -4.11 -1.87 -3.45
C GLY A 1 -2.89 -2.29 -2.65
N GLY A 2 -2.44 -1.48 -1.69
CA GLY A 2 -1.22 -1.77 -0.92
C GLY A 2 -0.64 -0.58 -0.15
N CYS A 3 -1.16 0.63 -0.38
CA CYS A 3 -0.83 1.83 0.37
C CYS A 3 -2.03 2.38 1.14
N SER A 4 -1.74 3.38 1.98
CA SER A 4 -2.75 4.22 2.62
C SER A 4 -2.73 5.61 1.97
N GLY A 5 -3.87 6.28 2.01
CA GLY A 5 -4.01 7.68 1.63
C GLY A 5 -5.18 8.28 2.40
N ALA A 6 -5.28 9.60 2.38
CA ALA A 6 -6.28 10.31 3.15
C ALA A 6 -6.93 11.41 2.33
N PHE A 7 -8.26 11.59 2.48
CA PHE A 7 -8.91 12.79 1.97
C PHE A 7 -8.41 14.00 2.77
N VAL A 8 -8.00 15.05 2.07
CA VAL A 8 -7.42 16.29 2.62
C VAL A 8 -8.16 17.55 2.14
N SER A 9 -9.34 17.38 1.54
CA SER A 9 -10.27 18.45 1.19
C SER A 9 -11.70 17.91 1.08
N ALA A 10 -12.68 18.81 1.17
CA ALA A 10 -14.09 18.49 0.92
C ALA A 10 -14.36 18.04 -0.52
N ASP A 11 -13.48 18.37 -1.46
CA ASP A 11 -13.62 18.13 -2.91
C ASP A 11 -12.86 16.87 -3.36
N GLY A 12 -12.72 15.89 -2.47
CA GLY A 12 -12.17 14.58 -2.82
C GLY A 12 -10.67 14.55 -3.11
N LEU A 13 -9.92 15.62 -2.81
CA LEU A 13 -8.44 15.60 -2.88
C LEU A 13 -7.90 14.56 -1.88
N ILE A 14 -7.03 13.68 -2.36
CA ILE A 14 -6.40 12.60 -1.62
C ILE A 14 -4.90 12.85 -1.59
N GLN A 15 -4.30 12.76 -0.40
CA GLN A 15 -2.85 12.71 -0.24
C GLN A 15 -2.41 11.26 -0.02
N THR A 16 -1.33 10.87 -0.69
CA THR A 16 -0.64 9.57 -0.53
C THR A 16 0.87 9.80 -0.73
N ASN A 17 1.70 8.77 -0.58
CA ASN A 17 3.10 8.85 -0.98
C ASN A 17 3.26 8.76 -2.51
N HIS A 18 4.33 9.35 -3.05
CA HIS A 18 4.69 9.22 -4.46
C HIS A 18 5.01 7.76 -4.81
N HIS A 19 5.75 7.04 -3.95
CA HIS A 19 6.07 5.62 -4.20
C HIS A 19 4.83 4.73 -4.35
N CYS A 20 3.73 5.10 -3.69
CA CYS A 20 2.46 4.35 -3.77
C CYS A 20 1.81 4.40 -5.15
N ILE A 21 2.03 5.48 -5.90
CA ILE A 21 1.45 5.66 -7.24
C ILE A 21 2.49 5.51 -8.35
N ARG A 22 3.79 5.48 -8.01
CA ARG A 22 4.91 5.48 -8.96
C ARG A 22 4.76 4.41 -10.04
N GLY A 23 4.46 3.17 -9.66
CA GLY A 23 4.25 2.09 -10.62
C GLY A 23 3.02 2.26 -11.52
N THR A 24 2.08 3.14 -11.15
CA THR A 24 0.88 3.45 -11.95
C THR A 24 1.07 4.63 -12.89
N LEU A 25 2.06 5.51 -12.64
CA LEU A 25 2.33 6.67 -13.49
C LEU A 25 2.75 6.27 -14.92
N SER A 26 3.37 5.10 -15.08
CA SER A 26 3.68 4.52 -16.40
C SER A 26 2.44 4.37 -17.29
N ARG A 27 1.26 4.15 -16.69
CA ARG A 27 -0.02 3.98 -17.40
C ARG A 27 -0.52 5.24 -18.09
N ILE A 28 0.02 6.41 -17.73
CA ILE A 28 -0.39 7.71 -18.29
C ILE A 28 0.74 8.41 -19.05
N GLN A 29 1.86 7.72 -19.32
CA GLN A 29 3.01 8.29 -20.04
C GLN A 29 2.69 8.81 -21.44
N SER A 30 1.68 8.22 -22.12
CA SER A 30 1.24 8.72 -23.43
C SER A 30 0.59 10.11 -23.37
N LYS A 31 0.03 10.48 -22.20
CA LYS A 31 -0.57 11.80 -21.95
C LYS A 31 0.42 12.77 -21.32
N VAL A 32 1.31 12.26 -20.47
CA VAL A 32 2.39 13.03 -19.82
C VAL A 32 3.71 12.34 -20.09
N PRO A 33 4.36 12.66 -21.22
CA PRO A 33 5.71 12.18 -21.49
C PRO A 33 6.64 12.54 -20.32
N ASN A 34 7.56 11.65 -19.96
CA ASN A 34 8.57 11.88 -18.93
C ASN A 34 8.04 12.21 -17.51
N ILE A 35 6.81 11.80 -17.17
CA ILE A 35 6.19 12.08 -15.86
C ILE A 35 7.07 11.74 -14.63
N HIS A 36 7.97 10.76 -14.73
CA HIS A 36 8.90 10.43 -13.65
C HIS A 36 10.04 11.44 -13.50
N ALA A 37 10.49 12.04 -14.61
CA ALA A 37 11.60 12.97 -14.66
C ALA A 37 11.17 14.41 -14.36
N ASP A 38 9.98 14.79 -14.80
CA ASP A 38 9.49 16.17 -14.75
C ASP A 38 8.39 16.36 -13.69
N GLY A 39 7.86 15.26 -13.15
CA GLY A 39 6.67 15.29 -12.31
C GLY A 39 5.42 15.68 -13.11
N TYR A 40 4.38 16.07 -12.39
CA TYR A 40 3.14 16.58 -12.97
C TYR A 40 2.40 17.47 -11.97
N TYR A 41 1.74 18.52 -12.46
CA TYR A 41 0.85 19.38 -11.68
C TYR A 41 -0.32 19.88 -12.54
N ALA A 42 -1.54 19.52 -12.15
CA ALA A 42 -2.77 20.02 -12.74
C ALA A 42 -3.11 21.40 -12.16
N GLN A 43 -3.15 22.44 -13.01
CA GLN A 43 -3.52 23.80 -12.57
C GLN A 43 -5.03 23.93 -12.35
N THR A 44 -5.82 23.18 -13.12
CA THR A 44 -7.29 23.16 -13.06
C THR A 44 -7.84 21.74 -12.97
N LEU A 45 -9.11 21.61 -12.58
CA LEU A 45 -9.81 20.31 -12.56
C LEU A 45 -9.85 19.63 -13.94
N ALA A 46 -9.83 20.43 -15.02
CA ALA A 46 -9.84 19.93 -16.39
C ALA A 46 -8.49 19.31 -16.79
N ASP A 47 -7.40 19.75 -16.15
CA ASP A 47 -6.06 19.22 -16.41
C ASP A 47 -5.86 17.86 -15.73
N GLU A 48 -6.57 17.58 -14.64
CA GLU A 48 -6.40 16.34 -13.86
C GLU A 48 -6.58 15.06 -14.72
N ILE A 49 -5.59 14.15 -14.63
CA ILE A 49 -5.49 13.01 -15.55
C ILE A 49 -5.95 11.72 -14.86
N THR A 50 -7.01 11.10 -15.36
CA THR A 50 -7.44 9.76 -14.90
C THR A 50 -6.31 8.75 -15.06
N ILE A 51 -5.98 8.06 -13.97
CA ILE A 51 -5.04 6.93 -13.95
C ILE A 51 -5.83 5.64 -14.20
N PRO A 52 -5.61 4.94 -15.33
CA PRO A 52 -6.30 3.70 -15.63
C PRO A 52 -6.09 2.62 -14.56
N ASP A 53 -7.14 1.86 -14.27
CA ASP A 53 -7.15 0.73 -13.33
C ASP A 53 -6.64 1.06 -11.92
N LEU A 54 -6.73 2.33 -11.51
CA LEU A 54 -6.50 2.77 -10.15
C LEU A 54 -7.86 2.94 -9.45
N TYR A 55 -7.98 2.35 -8.27
CA TYR A 55 -9.12 2.54 -7.40
C TYR A 55 -8.66 2.93 -5.99
N VAL A 56 -9.53 3.63 -5.28
CA VAL A 56 -9.37 3.94 -3.86
C VAL A 56 -10.56 3.36 -3.09
N ASP A 57 -10.26 2.60 -2.05
CA ASP A 57 -11.27 2.02 -1.17
C ASP A 57 -11.33 2.81 0.14
N GLN A 58 -12.48 3.43 0.42
CA GLN A 58 -12.76 4.06 1.71
C GLN A 58 -13.51 3.07 2.60
N LEU A 59 -12.90 2.69 3.73
CA LEU A 59 -13.56 1.83 4.71
C LEU A 59 -14.73 2.57 5.37
N LEU A 60 -15.92 1.96 5.34
CA LEU A 60 -17.13 2.51 5.94
C LEU A 60 -17.54 1.76 7.20
N THR A 61 -17.53 0.43 7.17
CA THR A 61 -17.97 -0.40 8.30
C THR A 61 -17.07 -1.60 8.49
N ILE A 62 -16.96 -2.03 9.75
CA ILE A 62 -16.37 -3.29 10.17
C ILE A 62 -17.44 -4.01 11.00
N THR A 63 -17.80 -5.24 10.62
CA THR A 63 -18.76 -6.07 11.34
C THR A 63 -18.09 -7.36 11.77
N ASP A 64 -18.22 -7.75 13.04
CA ASP A 64 -17.71 -9.04 13.51
C ASP A 64 -18.60 -10.16 12.93
N VAL A 65 -17.97 -11.14 12.27
CA VAL A 65 -18.65 -12.30 11.66
C VAL A 65 -18.02 -13.62 12.14
N THR A 66 -17.32 -13.56 13.26
CA THR A 66 -16.55 -14.70 13.80
C THR A 66 -17.47 -15.88 14.13
N LYS A 67 -18.60 -15.60 14.77
CA LYS A 67 -19.53 -16.65 15.23
C LYS A 67 -20.13 -17.41 14.04
N GLU A 68 -20.50 -16.70 12.99
CA GLU A 68 -21.09 -17.25 11.77
C GLU A 68 -20.12 -18.19 11.05
N ILE A 69 -18.85 -17.77 10.95
CA ILE A 69 -17.80 -18.56 10.31
C ILE A 69 -17.43 -19.77 11.16
N HIS A 70 -17.18 -19.59 12.47
CA HIS A 70 -16.84 -20.71 13.36
C HIS A 70 -17.97 -21.74 13.45
N SER A 71 -19.23 -21.28 13.48
CA SER A 71 -20.39 -22.18 13.49
C SER A 71 -20.51 -22.99 12.19
N ALA A 72 -20.23 -22.37 11.03
CA ALA A 72 -20.20 -23.10 9.76
C ALA A 72 -19.08 -24.15 9.75
N MET A 73 -17.87 -23.77 10.17
CA MET A 73 -16.71 -24.67 10.24
C MET A 73 -16.96 -25.89 11.14
N ALA A 74 -17.79 -25.77 12.19
CA ALA A 74 -18.10 -26.89 13.08
C ALA A 74 -18.75 -28.10 12.38
N ALA A 75 -19.32 -27.92 11.19
CA ALA A 75 -19.88 -29.01 10.39
C ALA A 75 -18.81 -29.87 9.69
N GLY A 76 -17.57 -29.38 9.53
CA GLY A 76 -16.47 -30.11 8.90
C GLY A 76 -15.87 -31.16 9.84
N LYS A 77 -15.66 -32.39 9.34
CA LYS A 77 -15.12 -33.51 10.12
C LYS A 77 -13.59 -33.55 10.04
N THR A 78 -13.02 -33.11 8.93
CA THR A 78 -11.57 -32.98 8.73
C THR A 78 -11.13 -31.52 8.65
N ASN A 79 -9.83 -31.25 8.79
CA ASN A 79 -9.31 -29.89 8.65
C ASN A 79 -9.54 -29.33 7.23
N ASP A 80 -9.36 -30.14 6.20
CA ASP A 80 -9.60 -29.72 4.81
C ASP A 80 -11.07 -29.38 4.57
N GLU A 81 -12.00 -30.17 5.13
CA GLU A 81 -13.43 -29.86 5.06
C GLU A 81 -13.74 -28.55 5.79
N LYS A 82 -13.17 -28.33 6.97
CA LYS A 82 -13.34 -27.07 7.72
C LYS A 82 -12.87 -25.86 6.92
N VAL A 83 -11.73 -25.95 6.24
CA VAL A 83 -11.22 -24.88 5.38
C VAL A 83 -12.16 -24.62 4.20
N LYS A 84 -12.59 -25.67 3.50
CA LYS A 84 -13.55 -25.51 2.39
C LYS A 84 -14.87 -24.87 2.82
N ILE A 85 -15.40 -25.27 3.98
CA ILE A 85 -16.64 -24.71 4.53
C ILE A 85 -16.41 -23.25 4.97
N LYS A 86 -15.27 -22.93 5.59
CA LYS A 86 -14.88 -21.56 5.94
C LYS A 86 -14.89 -20.66 4.70
N ASP A 87 -14.20 -21.08 3.64
CA ASP A 87 -14.02 -20.28 2.43
C ASP A 87 -15.36 -20.07 1.73
N ALA A 88 -16.19 -21.11 1.61
CA ALA A 88 -17.55 -21.00 1.08
C ALA A 88 -18.44 -20.05 1.91
N LYS A 89 -18.35 -20.11 3.26
CA LYS A 89 -19.09 -19.19 4.13
C LYS A 89 -18.61 -17.74 3.99
N ILE A 90 -17.30 -17.52 3.82
CA ILE A 90 -16.74 -16.19 3.55
C ILE A 90 -17.30 -15.64 2.23
N GLU A 91 -17.28 -16.44 1.15
CA GLU A 91 -17.82 -16.04 -0.16
C GLU A 91 -19.31 -15.70 -0.08
N GLU A 92 -20.09 -16.51 0.63
CA GLU A 92 -21.52 -16.25 0.87
C GLU A 92 -21.75 -14.92 1.60
N LEU A 93 -21.05 -14.70 2.72
CA LEU A 93 -21.17 -13.46 3.51
C LEU A 93 -20.78 -12.22 2.70
N VAL A 94 -19.69 -12.31 1.94
CA VAL A 94 -19.25 -11.22 1.06
C VAL A 94 -20.29 -10.97 -0.03
N SER A 95 -20.74 -11.99 -0.75
CA SER A 95 -21.72 -11.84 -1.84
C SER A 95 -23.03 -11.22 -1.34
N ASN A 96 -23.53 -11.67 -0.19
CA ASN A 96 -24.75 -11.14 0.40
C ASN A 96 -24.58 -9.68 0.83
N ALA A 97 -23.46 -9.34 1.45
CA ALA A 97 -23.16 -7.96 1.87
C ALA A 97 -23.00 -7.01 0.67
N GLU A 98 -22.31 -7.43 -0.39
CA GLU A 98 -22.15 -6.64 -1.61
C GLU A 98 -23.51 -6.43 -2.31
N LYS A 99 -24.35 -7.47 -2.44
CA LYS A 99 -25.69 -7.37 -3.03
C LYS A 99 -26.60 -6.42 -2.25
N THR A 100 -26.51 -6.44 -0.91
CA THR A 100 -27.39 -5.64 -0.05
C THR A 100 -26.97 -4.17 0.00
N SER A 101 -25.66 -3.91 0.06
CA SER A 101 -25.13 -2.57 0.29
C SER A 101 -24.69 -1.84 -0.99
N GLY A 102 -24.42 -2.58 -2.07
CA GLY A 102 -23.74 -2.05 -3.26
C GLY A 102 -22.26 -1.69 -3.03
N LEU A 103 -21.72 -1.96 -1.83
CA LEU A 103 -20.32 -1.70 -1.47
C LEU A 103 -19.43 -2.86 -1.89
N LYS A 104 -18.11 -2.62 -1.88
CA LYS A 104 -17.12 -3.69 -1.98
C LYS A 104 -16.84 -4.25 -0.60
N CYS A 105 -16.97 -5.56 -0.43
CA CYS A 105 -16.84 -6.21 0.87
C CYS A 105 -15.71 -7.24 0.86
N ARG A 106 -15.09 -7.44 2.02
CA ARG A 106 -14.15 -8.57 2.23
C ARG A 106 -14.16 -8.99 3.69
N VAL A 107 -14.06 -10.29 3.93
CA VAL A 107 -13.75 -10.79 5.27
C VAL A 107 -12.25 -10.70 5.49
N VAL A 108 -11.85 -10.15 6.64
CA VAL A 108 -10.47 -10.09 7.11
C VAL A 108 -10.34 -11.09 8.26
N GLU A 109 -9.41 -12.03 8.09
CA GLU A 109 -9.00 -12.97 9.12
C GLU A 109 -7.98 -12.29 10.04
N LEU A 110 -8.20 -12.38 11.35
CA LEU A 110 -7.39 -11.76 12.40
C LEU A 110 -7.02 -12.82 13.44
N TYR A 111 -5.84 -12.65 14.07
CA TYR A 111 -5.32 -13.57 15.08
C TYR A 111 -5.29 -15.04 14.61
N ASN A 112 -4.79 -15.27 13.38
CA ASN A 112 -4.69 -16.60 12.75
C ASN A 112 -6.00 -17.41 12.81
N GLY A 113 -7.13 -16.76 12.52
CA GLY A 113 -8.45 -17.38 12.52
C GLY A 113 -9.20 -17.30 13.86
N GLY A 114 -8.61 -16.65 14.87
CA GLY A 114 -9.27 -16.37 16.14
C GLY A 114 -10.41 -15.35 16.02
N LYS A 115 -10.37 -14.47 15.02
CA LYS A 115 -11.44 -13.50 14.72
C LYS A 115 -11.59 -13.32 13.21
N TYR A 116 -12.82 -13.12 12.77
CA TYR A 116 -13.15 -12.74 11.40
C TYR A 116 -14.02 -11.49 11.43
N SER A 117 -13.66 -10.47 10.66
CA SER A 117 -14.53 -9.29 10.50
C SER A 117 -14.77 -8.99 9.03
N LEU A 118 -16.02 -8.67 8.69
CA LEU A 118 -16.44 -8.21 7.37
C LEU A 118 -16.24 -6.71 7.27
N TYR A 119 -15.41 -6.28 6.33
CA TYR A 119 -15.11 -4.88 6.06
C TYR A 119 -15.87 -4.47 4.79
N SER A 120 -16.60 -3.36 4.84
CA SER A 120 -17.31 -2.80 3.68
C SER A 120 -16.69 -1.47 3.26
N TYR A 121 -16.43 -1.32 1.97
CA TYR A 121 -15.71 -0.21 1.38
C TYR A 121 -16.55 0.48 0.31
N LYS A 122 -16.55 1.81 0.33
CA LYS A 122 -16.91 2.60 -0.85
C LYS A 122 -15.69 2.64 -1.78
N ARG A 123 -15.84 2.07 -2.98
CA ARG A 123 -14.80 2.05 -4.00
C ARG A 123 -14.99 3.19 -4.99
N TYR A 124 -13.98 4.03 -5.11
CA TYR A 124 -13.86 5.06 -6.15
C TYR A 124 -12.97 4.53 -7.27
N THR A 125 -13.46 4.57 -8.51
CA THR A 125 -12.74 4.04 -9.70
C THR A 125 -12.30 5.12 -10.68
N ASP A 126 -12.86 6.34 -10.61
CA ASP A 126 -12.32 7.50 -11.33
C ASP A 126 -11.39 8.25 -10.39
N ILE A 127 -10.11 7.86 -10.43
CA ILE A 127 -9.04 8.48 -9.65
C ILE A 127 -8.12 9.23 -10.61
N ARG A 128 -7.98 10.53 -10.39
CA ARG A 128 -7.19 11.40 -11.26
C ARG A 128 -5.95 11.91 -10.55
N LEU A 129 -4.85 12.01 -11.28
CA LEU A 129 -3.63 12.62 -10.82
C LEU A 129 -3.80 14.13 -10.76
N VAL A 130 -3.51 14.72 -9.61
CA VAL A 130 -3.47 16.18 -9.40
C VAL A 130 -2.04 16.65 -9.38
N MET A 131 -1.18 15.98 -8.62
CA MET A 131 0.23 16.36 -8.52
C MET A 131 1.09 15.17 -8.13
N ALA A 132 2.25 15.05 -8.78
CA ALA A 132 3.36 14.21 -8.34
C ALA A 132 4.66 14.99 -8.55
N PRO A 133 5.55 15.12 -7.55
CA PRO A 133 6.87 15.68 -7.78
C PRO A 133 7.69 14.76 -8.69
N ASP A 134 8.80 15.27 -9.22
CA ASP A 134 9.75 14.42 -9.93
C ASP A 134 10.36 13.37 -8.98
N VAL A 135 10.82 12.25 -9.55
CA VAL A 135 11.30 11.12 -8.75
C VAL A 135 12.55 11.43 -7.93
N GLN A 136 13.40 12.39 -8.33
CA GLN A 136 14.59 12.80 -7.58
C GLN A 136 14.20 13.56 -6.30
N ILE A 137 13.20 14.44 -6.37
CA ILE A 137 12.61 15.09 -5.17
C ILE A 137 11.89 14.05 -4.30
N ALA A 138 11.10 13.17 -4.93
CA ALA A 138 10.26 12.21 -4.22
C ALA A 138 11.02 11.04 -3.58
N ALA A 139 12.25 10.77 -4.03
CA ALA A 139 13.07 9.65 -3.58
C ALA A 139 14.53 10.09 -3.41
N THR A 140 14.76 11.27 -2.84
CA THR A 140 16.11 11.81 -2.61
C THR A 140 16.99 10.81 -1.85
N GLY A 141 18.24 10.64 -2.30
CA GLY A 141 19.16 9.63 -1.78
C GLY A 141 18.90 8.19 -2.28
N TRP A 142 17.86 7.98 -3.10
CA TRP A 142 17.51 6.72 -3.76
C TRP A 142 17.46 5.54 -2.78
N ASP A 143 18.20 4.47 -3.07
CA ASP A 143 18.30 3.32 -2.19
C ASP A 143 19.07 3.66 -0.92
N TRP A 144 20.16 4.44 -0.98
CA TRP A 144 21.07 4.68 0.14
C TRP A 144 20.37 5.24 1.38
N ASP A 145 19.45 6.18 1.18
CA ASP A 145 18.71 6.81 2.28
C ASP A 145 17.40 6.05 2.61
N ASN A 146 17.03 5.01 1.85
CA ASN A 146 15.83 4.22 2.16
C ASN A 146 16.00 3.46 3.49
N PHE A 147 14.96 3.44 4.31
CA PHE A 147 14.95 2.91 5.68
C PHE A 147 15.98 3.55 6.63
N THR A 148 16.35 4.81 6.43
CA THR A 148 17.24 5.54 7.34
C THR A 148 16.59 6.80 7.91
N TYR A 149 17.15 7.29 9.02
CA TYR A 149 16.88 8.61 9.59
C TYR A 149 18.23 9.25 9.97
N PRO A 150 18.47 10.55 9.70
CA PRO A 150 17.57 11.55 9.11
C PRO A 150 17.27 11.30 7.62
N ARG A 151 16.15 11.84 7.14
CA ARG A 151 15.63 11.66 5.78
C ARG A 151 15.14 13.01 5.22
N TYR A 152 15.41 13.29 3.95
CA TYR A 152 15.17 14.60 3.32
C TYR A 152 14.34 14.52 2.02
N GLU A 153 13.63 13.42 1.78
CA GLU A 153 12.79 13.26 0.59
C GLU A 153 11.40 13.89 0.79
N LEU A 154 10.77 14.31 -0.32
CA LEU A 154 9.38 14.75 -0.35
C LEU A 154 8.51 13.69 -1.01
N ASP A 155 8.34 12.55 -0.34
CA ASP A 155 7.57 11.41 -0.86
C ASP A 155 6.06 11.61 -0.69
N PHE A 156 5.47 12.46 -1.54
CA PHE A 156 4.03 12.70 -1.57
C PHE A 156 3.49 12.77 -3.00
N ALA A 157 2.20 12.50 -3.14
CA ALA A 157 1.43 12.78 -4.34
C ALA A 157 0.00 13.14 -3.97
N PHE A 158 -0.64 13.92 -4.84
CA PHE A 158 -2.04 14.28 -4.76
C PHE A 158 -2.83 13.64 -5.88
N LEU A 159 -3.91 12.98 -5.50
CA LEU A 159 -4.92 12.41 -6.38
C LEU A 159 -6.27 13.06 -6.07
N ARG A 160 -7.26 12.88 -6.93
CA ARG A 160 -8.64 13.25 -6.62
C ARG A 160 -9.60 12.15 -7.04
N ALA A 161 -10.56 11.85 -6.16
CA ALA A 161 -11.66 10.95 -6.46
C ALA A 161 -12.80 11.70 -7.16
N TYR A 162 -13.34 11.08 -8.21
CA TYR A 162 -14.47 11.57 -8.98
C TYR A 162 -15.62 10.54 -8.98
N GLU A 163 -16.84 11.05 -9.08
CA GLU A 163 -18.05 10.28 -9.39
C GLU A 163 -18.87 11.05 -10.43
N ASN A 164 -19.37 10.37 -11.46
CA ASN A 164 -20.19 10.97 -12.52
C ASN A 164 -19.51 12.20 -13.18
N GLY A 165 -18.20 12.13 -13.38
CA GLY A 165 -17.40 13.18 -14.01
C GLY A 165 -17.16 14.43 -13.16
N LYS A 166 -17.56 14.45 -11.88
CA LYS A 166 -17.34 15.56 -10.95
C LYS A 166 -16.50 15.14 -9.74
N PRO A 167 -15.70 16.03 -9.14
CA PRO A 167 -15.06 15.76 -7.87
C PRO A 167 -16.10 15.31 -6.84
N ILE A 168 -15.79 14.28 -6.06
CA ILE A 168 -16.67 13.87 -4.98
C ILE A 168 -16.76 14.98 -3.92
N LYS A 169 -17.88 15.01 -3.20
CA LYS A 169 -18.02 15.82 -1.99
C LYS A 169 -17.99 14.91 -0.78
N THR A 170 -17.12 15.20 0.18
CA THR A 170 -16.99 14.43 1.43
C THR A 170 -16.93 15.35 2.63
N ASN A 171 -17.62 14.96 3.70
CA ASN A 171 -17.49 15.60 5.01
C ASN A 171 -16.38 14.96 5.87
N TYR A 172 -15.75 13.88 5.36
CA TYR A 172 -14.71 13.12 6.05
C TYR A 172 -13.36 13.38 5.36
N TYR A 173 -12.65 14.40 5.83
CA TYR A 173 -11.31 14.75 5.36
C TYR A 173 -10.50 15.39 6.49
N PHE A 174 -9.18 15.27 6.42
CA PHE A 174 -8.26 15.93 7.34
C PHE A 174 -7.98 17.36 6.90
N THR A 175 -7.80 18.25 7.87
CA THR A 175 -7.37 19.63 7.66
C THR A 175 -5.89 19.82 7.94
N TRP A 176 -5.28 20.79 7.27
CA TRP A 176 -3.86 21.09 7.45
C TRP A 176 -3.60 22.00 8.65
N SER A 177 -2.66 21.61 9.52
CA SER A 177 -2.12 22.49 10.55
C SER A 177 -1.09 23.45 9.94
N LYS A 178 -1.17 24.73 10.31
CA LYS A 178 -0.16 25.74 9.94
C LYS A 178 1.04 25.80 10.89
N LYS A 179 0.99 25.08 12.01
CA LYS A 179 1.97 25.21 13.11
C LYS A 179 3.21 24.33 12.94
N GLY A 180 3.22 23.42 11.97
CA GLY A 180 4.24 22.36 11.88
C GLY A 180 4.11 21.35 13.01
N ALA A 181 5.07 20.41 13.07
CA ALA A 181 5.19 19.44 14.15
C ALA A 181 6.29 19.87 15.13
N THR A 182 6.12 19.55 16.41
CA THR A 182 7.11 19.83 17.47
C THR A 182 7.53 18.57 18.21
N GLU A 183 8.71 18.59 18.83
CA GLU A 183 9.18 17.46 19.63
C GLU A 183 8.18 17.14 20.75
N LYS A 184 7.94 15.85 21.00
CA LYS A 184 7.00 15.33 22.03
C LYS A 184 5.53 15.62 21.78
N GLU A 185 5.17 16.15 20.60
CA GLU A 185 3.78 16.24 20.18
C GLU A 185 3.19 14.84 19.91
N PRO A 186 2.00 14.51 20.42
CA PRO A 186 1.37 13.21 20.14
C PRO A 186 1.00 13.10 18.66
N VAL A 187 1.42 12.00 18.03
CA VAL A 187 1.15 11.69 16.62
C VAL A 187 0.21 10.49 16.53
N PHE A 188 -0.87 10.64 15.77
CA PHE A 188 -1.81 9.57 15.46
C PHE A 188 -1.76 9.26 13.97
N THR A 189 -1.46 8.00 13.63
CA THR A 189 -1.43 7.54 12.24
C THR A 189 -2.48 6.47 12.04
N VAL A 190 -3.35 6.67 11.06
CA VAL A 190 -4.35 5.69 10.63
C VAL A 190 -3.99 5.22 9.24
N GLY A 191 -4.05 3.91 9.01
CA GLY A 191 -3.73 3.33 7.72
C GLY A 191 -4.10 1.86 7.65
N ARG A 192 -3.60 1.22 6.60
CA ARG A 192 -3.79 -0.20 6.32
C ARG A 192 -2.42 -0.90 6.36
N PRO A 193 -1.91 -1.24 7.56
CA PRO A 193 -0.68 -2.01 7.66
C PRO A 193 -0.85 -3.34 6.91
N GLY A 194 0.22 -3.78 6.24
CA GLY A 194 0.21 -5.01 5.44
C GLY A 194 0.14 -6.24 6.32
N ASN A 195 1.28 -6.64 6.87
CA ASN A 195 1.40 -7.82 7.73
C ASN A 195 2.26 -7.50 8.95
N THR A 196 2.03 -8.20 10.05
CA THR A 196 2.90 -8.22 11.23
C THR A 196 2.93 -9.62 11.80
N ASP A 197 4.08 -10.03 12.31
CA ASP A 197 4.30 -11.40 12.77
C ASP A 197 4.43 -11.51 14.30
N ARG A 198 3.62 -10.72 15.02
CA ARG A 198 3.72 -10.56 16.49
C ARG A 198 3.45 -11.83 17.31
N LEU A 199 2.89 -12.87 16.69
CA LEU A 199 2.53 -14.13 17.35
C LEU A 199 3.52 -15.25 17.04
N MET A 200 4.64 -14.95 16.38
CA MET A 200 5.67 -15.96 16.11
C MET A 200 6.25 -16.52 17.40
N SER A 201 6.42 -17.84 17.41
CA SER A 201 7.19 -18.56 18.41
C SER A 201 8.68 -18.29 18.25
N VAL A 202 9.46 -18.57 19.31
CA VAL A 202 10.92 -18.50 19.27
C VAL A 202 11.49 -19.36 18.13
N GLN A 203 10.96 -20.56 17.91
CA GLN A 203 11.41 -21.45 16.84
C GLN A 203 11.16 -20.88 15.44
N GLU A 204 10.04 -20.20 15.23
CA GLU A 204 9.77 -19.50 13.96
C GLU A 204 10.73 -18.32 13.76
N ILE A 205 11.01 -17.56 14.82
CA ILE A 205 11.98 -16.46 14.78
C ILE A 205 13.38 -16.99 14.46
N GLU A 206 13.82 -18.08 15.08
CA GLU A 206 15.10 -18.75 14.81
C GLU A 206 15.19 -19.26 13.36
N TYR A 207 14.11 -19.85 12.83
CA TYR A 207 14.03 -20.24 11.43
C TYR A 207 14.11 -19.02 10.49
N TYR A 208 13.44 -17.93 10.85
CA TYR A 208 13.49 -16.69 10.06
C TYR A 208 14.90 -16.13 10.01
N ASN A 209 15.58 -16.11 11.16
CA ASN A 209 16.94 -15.61 11.31
C ASN A 209 17.98 -16.48 10.57
N SER A 210 17.95 -17.79 10.81
CA SER A 210 19.00 -18.70 10.34
C SER A 210 18.83 -19.16 8.89
N THR A 211 17.59 -19.20 8.39
CA THR A 211 17.29 -19.89 7.13
C THR A 211 16.55 -18.99 6.14
N ARG A 212 15.35 -18.51 6.50
CA ARG A 212 14.47 -17.83 5.55
C ARG A 212 15.03 -16.49 5.09
N ASN A 213 15.36 -15.59 6.01
CA ASN A 213 15.80 -14.24 5.67
C ASN A 213 17.15 -14.26 4.92
N PRO A 214 18.16 -15.05 5.30
CA PRO A 214 19.40 -15.20 4.51
C PRO A 214 19.16 -15.68 3.08
N ALA A 215 18.28 -16.67 2.87
CA ALA A 215 17.94 -17.17 1.53
C ALA A 215 17.23 -16.10 0.68
N VAL A 216 16.27 -15.38 1.28
CA VAL A 216 15.56 -14.27 0.61
C VAL A 216 16.53 -13.14 0.26
N LEU A 217 17.43 -12.77 1.17
CA LEU A 217 18.44 -11.75 0.97
C LEU A 217 19.41 -12.10 -0.15
N SER A 218 19.90 -13.33 -0.20
CA SER A 218 20.77 -13.80 -1.28
C SER A 218 20.12 -13.60 -2.65
N ARG A 219 18.84 -14.00 -2.79
CA ARG A 219 18.07 -13.81 -4.02
C ARG A 219 17.87 -12.33 -4.36
N LEU A 220 17.54 -11.50 -3.38
CA LEU A 220 17.31 -10.07 -3.59
C LEU A 220 18.60 -9.31 -3.93
N ASN A 221 19.74 -9.72 -3.38
CA ASN A 221 21.05 -9.17 -3.72
C ASN A 221 21.42 -9.49 -5.17
N ALA A 222 21.23 -10.73 -5.62
CA ALA A 222 21.45 -11.12 -7.00
C ALA A 222 20.53 -10.34 -7.97
N ALA A 223 19.24 -10.24 -7.63
CA ALA A 223 18.29 -9.46 -8.40
C ALA A 223 18.70 -7.97 -8.46
N TYR A 224 19.06 -7.37 -7.33
CA TYR A 224 19.50 -5.98 -7.29
C TYR A 224 20.71 -5.74 -8.20
N GLY A 225 21.72 -6.63 -8.18
CA GLY A 225 22.87 -6.55 -9.07
C GLY A 225 22.47 -6.51 -10.55
N ALA A 226 21.63 -7.44 -10.99
CA ALA A 226 21.15 -7.49 -12.37
C ALA A 226 20.35 -6.24 -12.78
N TYR A 227 19.46 -5.74 -11.91
CA TYR A 227 18.69 -4.53 -12.17
C TYR A 227 19.59 -3.29 -12.20
N PHE A 228 20.60 -3.22 -11.33
CA PHE A 228 21.55 -2.13 -11.29
C PHE A 228 22.42 -2.07 -12.55
N GLU A 229 22.94 -3.22 -13.00
CA GLU A 229 23.67 -3.33 -14.27
C GLU A 229 22.79 -2.90 -15.45
N HIS A 230 21.54 -3.39 -15.51
CA HIS A 230 20.60 -3.01 -16.55
C HIS A 230 20.30 -1.51 -16.55
N PHE A 231 20.11 -0.91 -15.36
CA PHE A 231 19.91 0.52 -15.17
C PHE A 231 21.12 1.33 -15.68
N MET A 232 22.34 0.94 -15.32
CA MET A 232 23.56 1.64 -15.72
C MET A 232 23.83 1.53 -17.23
N ALA A 233 23.50 0.39 -17.84
CA ALA A 233 23.68 0.17 -19.28
C ALA A 233 22.68 0.93 -20.17
N ASN A 234 21.59 1.47 -19.61
CA ASN A 234 20.49 2.07 -20.37
C ASN A 234 20.21 3.53 -19.95
N PRO A 235 21.15 4.47 -20.16
CA PRO A 235 21.02 5.85 -19.70
C PRO A 235 19.80 6.58 -20.28
N ALA A 236 19.37 6.23 -21.50
CA ALA A 236 18.18 6.79 -22.13
C ALA A 236 16.87 6.43 -21.40
N ARG A 237 16.86 5.36 -20.61
CA ARG A 237 15.71 4.87 -19.84
C ARG A 237 15.92 4.99 -18.33
N LYS A 238 16.88 5.82 -17.90
CA LYS A 238 17.32 5.93 -16.50
C LYS A 238 16.14 6.10 -15.53
N GLN A 239 15.22 7.01 -15.80
CA GLN A 239 14.12 7.30 -14.87
C GLN A 239 13.07 6.18 -14.78
N GLU A 240 12.80 5.51 -15.90
CA GLU A 240 11.93 4.33 -15.93
C GLU A 240 12.56 3.18 -15.12
N LEU A 241 13.83 2.89 -15.39
CA LEU A 241 14.56 1.80 -14.76
C LEU A 241 14.88 2.07 -13.29
N LEU A 242 15.02 3.34 -12.89
CA LEU A 242 15.19 3.73 -11.49
C LEU A 242 14.00 3.26 -10.65
N GLY A 243 12.76 3.39 -11.16
CA GLY A 243 11.58 2.91 -10.45
C GLY A 243 11.62 1.40 -10.20
N GLN A 244 12.05 0.62 -11.20
CA GLN A 244 12.19 -0.84 -11.08
C GLN A 244 13.29 -1.23 -10.10
N LEU A 245 14.46 -0.59 -10.22
CA LEU A 245 15.60 -0.77 -9.31
C LEU A 245 15.17 -0.51 -7.86
N LEU A 246 14.50 0.63 -7.60
CA LEU A 246 14.05 1.01 -6.26
C LEU A 246 13.03 0.02 -5.67
N SER A 247 12.20 -0.62 -6.50
CA SER A 247 11.28 -1.66 -6.02
C SER A 247 12.03 -2.88 -5.47
N VAL A 248 13.08 -3.34 -6.16
CA VAL A 248 13.91 -4.46 -5.69
C VAL A 248 14.76 -4.04 -4.49
N ALA A 249 15.32 -2.84 -4.56
CA ALA A 249 16.16 -2.25 -3.51
C ALA A 249 15.39 -2.11 -2.18
N ASN A 250 14.13 -1.69 -2.24
CA ASN A 250 13.24 -1.62 -1.08
C ASN A 250 13.09 -2.98 -0.38
N GLY A 251 12.79 -4.04 -1.14
CA GLY A 251 12.69 -5.39 -0.58
C GLY A 251 14.01 -5.84 0.03
N ARG A 252 15.13 -5.63 -0.69
CA ARG A 252 16.48 -5.98 -0.22
C ARG A 252 16.79 -5.34 1.14
N LYS A 253 16.62 -4.02 1.25
CA LYS A 253 16.88 -3.29 2.49
C LYS A 253 15.94 -3.67 3.62
N TYR A 254 14.66 -3.89 3.32
CA TYR A 254 13.69 -4.36 4.29
C TYR A 254 14.15 -5.67 4.96
N TYR A 255 14.50 -6.69 4.17
CA TYR A 255 14.97 -7.96 4.72
C TYR A 255 16.34 -7.84 5.41
N ALA A 256 17.20 -6.92 4.96
CA ALA A 256 18.49 -6.69 5.58
C ALA A 256 18.32 -6.06 6.97
N GLY A 257 17.42 -5.07 7.08
CA GLY A 257 17.04 -4.47 8.36
C GLY A 257 16.41 -5.47 9.31
N LEU A 258 15.52 -6.34 8.83
CA LEU A 258 14.97 -7.45 9.64
C LEU A 258 16.07 -8.38 10.15
N GLN A 259 17.01 -8.75 9.28
CA GLN A 259 18.12 -9.63 9.64
C GLN A 259 19.04 -8.98 10.71
N LEU A 260 19.29 -7.68 10.60
CA LEU A 260 20.04 -6.93 11.60
C LEU A 260 19.29 -6.91 12.93
N ALA A 261 17.99 -6.60 12.92
CA ALA A 261 17.16 -6.56 14.13
C ALA A 261 17.07 -7.93 14.84
N LEU A 262 17.02 -9.03 14.09
CA LEU A 262 17.01 -10.38 14.67
C LEU A 262 18.37 -10.80 15.28
N ASN A 263 19.44 -10.12 14.89
CA ASN A 263 20.78 -10.33 15.42
C ASN A 263 21.18 -9.24 16.43
N ASP A 264 20.28 -8.29 16.73
CA ASP A 264 20.51 -7.30 17.76
C ASP A 264 20.33 -7.96 19.13
N GLU A 265 21.32 -7.82 20.00
CA GLU A 265 21.30 -8.39 21.35
C GLU A 265 20.47 -7.55 22.33
N TYR A 266 19.88 -6.44 21.86
CA TYR A 266 19.13 -5.47 22.68
C TYR A 266 17.74 -5.11 22.11
#